data_AF-A0A8H6G7I9-F1
#
_entry.id   AF-A0A8H6G7I9-F1
#
_cell.length_a   1.000
_cell.length_b   1.000
_cell.length_c   1.000
_cell.angle_alpha   90.00
_cell.angle_beta   90.00
_cell.angle_gamma   90.00
#
_symmetry.space_group_name_H-M   'P 1'
#
loop_
_entity.id
_entity.type
_entity.pdbx_description
1 polymer ?
#
loop_
_entity_poly.entity_id
_entity_poly.type
_entity_poly.pdbx_seq_one_letter_code
_entity_poly.pdbx_strand_id
1 'polypeptide(L)'
;MLQNIPSEYKSSAIRLLQFLVYAKRPLTLAEAIEVIATEIDQEPRGFDVDGRLCQKADVLRYCPSLVIIAEVTKYAETVEELHLAHFPVKEYLLEQAQFDLESASIVITRTCLTYLGDINNNCSTIRSDFPMARYAAEYWTEYAVSAETSEEIVLITVNFLKDETTFQLWCHIYQTDLWWENEPGPPRASRLYYACLGGLSWAARDLISEGADVNAEGGVYGNALQATSSRGNLEIVQLLLDEGADFNAQGGEYGNPLQAASYEGDLEVIQLLLDNGADVNAQTLQVASRGGNPEIVQLLNLNGAKMMSRKRSSSTNIRERTKLPRL
;
A
#
# COMPACT_ATOMS: atom_id res chain seq x y z
N MET A 1 -0.05 33.62 -4.65
CA MET A 1 -1.41 33.07 -4.90
C MET A 1 -2.06 32.53 -3.63
N LEU A 2 -1.34 31.80 -2.79
CA LEU A 2 -1.88 31.27 -1.52
C LEU A 2 -2.26 32.34 -0.48
N GLN A 3 -1.68 33.55 -0.56
CA GLN A 3 -2.01 34.68 0.34
C GLN A 3 -3.42 35.26 0.12
N ASN A 4 -4.08 34.91 -1.00
CA ASN A 4 -5.44 35.37 -1.30
C ASN A 4 -6.51 34.48 -0.67
N ILE A 5 -6.12 33.35 -0.05
CA ILE A 5 -7.03 32.45 0.64
C ILE A 5 -7.38 33.07 2.00
N PRO A 6 -8.68 33.21 2.34
CA PRO A 6 -9.10 33.68 3.66
C PRO A 6 -8.45 32.85 4.78
N SER A 7 -8.03 33.50 5.87
CA SER A 7 -7.35 32.81 6.98
C SER A 7 -8.18 31.69 7.59
N GLU A 8 -9.51 31.85 7.58
CA GLU A 8 -10.49 30.86 8.06
C GLU A 8 -10.47 29.55 7.24
N TYR A 9 -10.13 29.59 5.95
CA TYR A 9 -10.13 28.41 5.08
C TYR A 9 -8.73 27.89 4.77
N LYS A 10 -7.69 28.53 5.31
CA LYS A 10 -6.33 28.34 4.83
C LYS A 10 -5.82 26.91 5.00
N SER A 11 -6.08 26.26 6.13
CA SER A 11 -5.71 24.86 6.37
C SER A 11 -6.41 23.92 5.38
N SER A 12 -7.74 23.96 5.33
CA SER A 12 -8.55 23.11 4.45
C SER A 12 -8.23 23.34 2.97
N ALA A 13 -7.98 24.59 2.57
CA ALA A 13 -7.58 24.93 1.20
C ALA A 13 -6.20 24.38 0.85
N ILE A 14 -5.21 24.49 1.75
CA ILE A 14 -3.88 23.90 1.52
C ILE A 14 -3.99 22.39 1.39
N ARG A 15 -4.72 21.73 2.30
CA ARG A 15 -5.00 20.29 2.25
C ARG A 15 -5.62 19.89 0.91
N LEU A 16 -6.69 20.57 0.48
CA LEU A 16 -7.32 20.31 -0.81
C LEU A 16 -6.34 20.50 -1.99
N LEU A 17 -5.52 21.54 -1.97
CA LEU A 17 -4.53 21.78 -3.02
C LEU A 17 -3.47 20.68 -3.04
N GLN A 18 -3.01 20.17 -1.89
CA GLN A 18 -2.05 19.06 -1.83
C GLN A 18 -2.63 17.80 -2.46
N PHE A 19 -3.89 17.49 -2.18
CA PHE A 19 -4.63 16.43 -2.88
C PHE A 19 -4.66 16.69 -4.40
N LEU A 20 -5.02 17.89 -4.86
CA LEU A 20 -5.07 18.18 -6.30
C LEU A 20 -3.71 18.10 -7.01
N VAL A 21 -2.60 18.36 -6.30
CA VAL A 21 -1.25 18.25 -6.86
C VAL A 21 -0.83 16.79 -7.04
N TYR A 22 -1.10 15.94 -6.04
CA TYR A 22 -0.55 14.58 -5.92
C TYR A 22 -1.55 13.46 -6.13
N ALA A 23 -2.84 13.76 -6.33
CA ALA A 23 -3.86 12.74 -6.52
C ALA A 23 -3.54 11.83 -7.71
N LYS A 24 -3.58 10.51 -7.48
CA LYS A 24 -3.34 9.47 -8.50
C LYS A 24 -4.36 9.49 -9.63
N ARG A 25 -5.57 9.97 -9.34
CA ARG A 25 -6.59 10.29 -10.33
C ARG A 25 -7.24 11.64 -10.00
N PRO A 26 -7.86 12.32 -10.98
CA PRO A 26 -8.65 13.50 -10.70
C PRO A 26 -9.68 13.23 -9.61
N LEU A 27 -9.78 14.15 -8.65
CA LEU A 27 -10.81 14.11 -7.62
C LEU A 27 -12.13 14.58 -8.20
N THR A 28 -13.20 13.87 -7.84
CA THR A 28 -14.55 14.37 -8.07
C THR A 28 -14.83 15.53 -7.13
N LEU A 29 -15.77 16.39 -7.52
CA LEU A 29 -16.17 17.52 -6.69
C LEU A 29 -16.75 17.06 -5.35
N ALA A 30 -17.44 15.91 -5.32
CA ALA A 30 -17.97 15.32 -4.09
C ALA A 30 -16.84 14.88 -3.15
N GLU A 31 -15.80 14.24 -3.67
CA GLU A 31 -14.61 13.85 -2.90
C GLU A 31 -13.87 15.07 -2.35
N ALA A 32 -13.73 16.13 -3.16
CA ALA A 32 -13.09 17.37 -2.73
C ALA A 32 -13.83 18.06 -1.57
N ILE A 33 -15.16 17.98 -1.53
CA ILE A 33 -15.97 18.50 -0.42
C ILE A 33 -15.67 17.73 0.87
N GLU A 34 -15.49 16.42 0.79
CA GLU A 34 -15.17 15.59 1.97
C GLU A 34 -13.74 15.81 2.48
N VAL A 35 -12.79 16.07 1.58
CA VAL A 35 -11.44 16.52 1.95
C VAL A 35 -11.50 17.84 2.74
N ILE A 36 -12.36 18.78 2.35
CA ILE A 36 -12.56 20.04 3.09
C ILE A 36 -13.19 19.76 4.46
N ALA A 37 -14.21 18.89 4.51
CA ALA A 37 -14.96 18.59 5.74
C ALA A 37 -14.23 17.68 6.74
N THR A 38 -13.06 17.12 6.38
CA THR A 38 -12.23 16.30 7.28
C THR A 38 -11.20 17.15 8.00
N GLU A 39 -11.40 17.47 9.28
CA GLU A 39 -10.44 18.25 10.09
C GLU A 39 -9.33 17.37 10.67
N ILE A 40 -8.08 17.79 10.49
CA ILE A 40 -6.87 17.04 10.92
C ILE A 40 -5.85 17.90 11.67
N ASP A 41 -5.98 19.23 11.60
CA ASP A 41 -5.02 20.18 12.14
C ASP A 41 -5.44 20.66 13.54
N GLN A 42 -6.74 20.82 13.78
CA GLN A 42 -7.30 21.33 15.04
C GLN A 42 -8.19 20.29 15.74
N GLU A 43 -8.19 20.30 17.08
CA GLU A 43 -9.09 19.47 17.87
C GLU A 43 -10.48 20.12 18.00
N PRO A 44 -11.60 19.36 17.89
CA PRO A 44 -11.64 17.92 17.68
C PRO A 44 -11.32 17.55 16.22
N ARG A 45 -10.36 16.62 16.04
CA ARG A 45 -10.08 16.02 14.73
C ARG A 45 -11.22 15.10 14.33
N GLY A 46 -11.54 15.06 13.04
CA GLY A 46 -12.51 14.13 12.51
C GLY A 46 -13.22 14.60 11.22
N PHE A 47 -13.98 13.69 10.65
CA PHE A 47 -14.86 13.96 9.53
C PHE A 47 -16.23 14.46 10.01
N ASP A 48 -16.56 15.71 9.65
CA ASP A 48 -17.86 16.31 9.95
C ASP A 48 -18.83 16.13 8.76
N VAL A 49 -19.76 15.18 8.92
CA VAL A 49 -20.82 14.92 7.93
C VAL A 49 -21.71 16.15 7.72
N ASP A 50 -22.01 16.90 8.79
CA ASP A 50 -22.84 18.10 8.74
C ASP A 50 -22.04 19.32 8.22
N GLY A 51 -20.71 19.23 8.27
CA GLY A 51 -19.75 20.20 7.72
C GLY A 51 -19.59 20.14 6.20
N ARG A 52 -20.29 19.24 5.50
CA ARG A 52 -20.32 19.20 4.03
C ARG A 52 -20.84 20.52 3.46
N LEU A 53 -20.20 20.99 2.40
CA LEU A 53 -20.59 22.24 1.73
C LEU A 53 -22.00 22.12 1.13
N CYS A 54 -22.92 22.98 1.58
CA CYS A 54 -24.30 23.03 1.11
C CYS A 54 -24.42 23.31 -0.39
N GLN A 55 -23.53 24.16 -0.94
CA GLN A 55 -23.44 24.40 -2.37
C GLN A 55 -22.08 23.96 -2.89
N LYS A 56 -22.08 23.11 -3.92
CA LYS A 56 -20.84 22.62 -4.56
C LYS A 56 -19.92 23.75 -5.05
N ALA A 57 -20.49 24.88 -5.46
CA ALA A 57 -19.74 26.06 -5.90
C ALA A 57 -18.94 26.74 -4.76
N ASP A 58 -19.29 26.50 -3.49
CA ASP A 58 -18.55 27.08 -2.35
C ASP A 58 -17.11 26.55 -2.26
N VAL A 59 -16.79 25.41 -2.88
CA VAL A 59 -15.40 24.92 -3.01
C VAL A 59 -14.50 25.97 -3.66
N LEU A 60 -15.03 26.79 -4.59
CA LEU A 60 -14.27 27.86 -5.24
C LEU A 60 -13.91 29.00 -4.28
N ARG A 61 -14.61 29.14 -3.14
CA ARG A 61 -14.31 30.14 -2.11
C ARG A 61 -13.08 29.77 -1.29
N TYR A 62 -12.82 28.46 -1.13
CA TYR A 62 -11.61 27.96 -0.45
C TYR A 62 -10.36 28.22 -1.30
N CYS A 63 -10.47 28.05 -2.62
CA CYS A 63 -9.35 28.18 -3.55
C CYS A 63 -9.65 29.14 -4.72
N PRO A 64 -9.83 30.46 -4.48
CA PRO A 64 -10.24 31.40 -5.52
C PRO A 64 -9.21 31.47 -6.65
N SER A 65 -9.67 31.25 -7.89
CA SER A 65 -8.84 31.28 -9.11
C SER A 65 -7.72 30.23 -9.19
N LEU A 66 -7.62 29.33 -8.21
CA LEU A 66 -6.63 28.26 -8.20
C LEU A 66 -7.20 26.94 -8.72
N VAL A 67 -8.52 26.76 -8.64
CA VAL A 67 -9.22 25.55 -9.05
C VAL A 67 -10.37 25.86 -10.01
N ILE A 68 -10.72 24.89 -10.84
CA ILE A 68 -11.88 24.91 -11.74
C ILE A 68 -12.70 23.64 -11.56
N ILE A 69 -14.01 23.76 -11.77
CA ILE A 69 -14.90 22.60 -11.85
C ILE A 69 -15.03 22.26 -13.34
N ALA A 70 -14.69 21.02 -13.69
CA ALA A 70 -14.78 20.50 -15.04
C ALA A 70 -15.84 19.39 -15.08
N GLU A 71 -16.77 19.48 -16.02
CA GLU A 71 -17.70 18.39 -16.32
C GLU A 71 -17.02 17.40 -17.26
N VAL A 72 -16.81 16.18 -16.80
CA VAL A 72 -16.15 15.13 -17.57
C VAL A 72 -17.13 13.99 -17.80
N THR A 73 -17.45 13.72 -19.07
CA THR A 73 -18.27 12.57 -19.45
C THR A 73 -17.38 11.35 -19.63
N LYS A 74 -17.52 10.36 -18.75
CA LYS A 74 -16.86 9.05 -18.87
C LYS A 74 -17.91 8.01 -19.22
N TYR A 75 -17.76 7.41 -20.40
CA TYR A 75 -18.70 6.46 -20.98
C TYR A 75 -20.13 7.04 -21.08
N ALA A 76 -20.97 6.81 -20.07
CA ALA A 76 -22.37 7.22 -20.02
C ALA A 76 -22.71 8.11 -18.81
N GLU A 77 -21.74 8.42 -17.94
CA GLU A 77 -21.94 9.24 -16.75
C GLU A 77 -21.15 10.55 -16.87
N THR A 78 -21.82 11.67 -16.61
CA THR A 78 -21.19 12.98 -16.45
C THR A 78 -20.85 13.18 -14.98
N VAL A 79 -19.56 13.31 -14.69
CA VAL A 79 -19.05 13.52 -13.33
C VAL A 79 -18.40 14.90 -13.28
N GLU A 80 -18.69 15.65 -12.21
CA GLU A 80 -18.01 16.90 -11.91
C GLU A 80 -16.67 16.58 -11.24
N GLU A 81 -15.57 16.97 -11.88
CA GLU A 81 -14.21 16.83 -11.35
C GLU A 81 -13.67 18.21 -10.94
N LEU A 82 -12.84 18.24 -9.90
CA LEU A 82 -12.15 19.44 -9.46
C LEU A 82 -10.69 19.40 -9.94
N HIS A 83 -10.29 20.37 -10.75
CA HIS A 83 -8.94 20.45 -11.31
C HIS A 83 -8.24 21.75 -10.88
N LEU A 84 -6.91 21.77 -10.93
CA LEU A 84 -6.16 23.03 -10.85
C LEU A 84 -6.46 23.88 -12.09
N ALA A 85 -6.66 25.18 -11.89
CA ALA A 85 -7.14 26.09 -12.93
C ALA A 85 -6.18 26.18 -14.14
N HIS A 86 -4.88 26.20 -13.89
CA HIS A 86 -3.87 26.33 -14.94
C HIS A 86 -2.60 25.54 -14.60
N PHE A 87 -1.88 25.07 -15.62
CA PHE A 87 -0.60 24.38 -15.47
C PHE A 87 0.44 25.14 -14.60
N PRO A 88 0.61 26.47 -14.74
CA PRO A 88 1.55 27.22 -13.90
C PRO A 88 1.16 27.27 -12.42
N VAL A 89 -0.11 27.01 -12.07
CA VAL A 89 -0.52 26.90 -10.66
C VAL A 89 0.18 25.71 -10.03
N LYS A 90 0.22 24.57 -10.72
CA LYS A 90 0.88 23.36 -10.20
C LYS A 90 2.37 23.61 -9.97
N GLU A 91 3.05 24.22 -10.93
CA GLU A 91 4.48 24.57 -10.79
C GLU A 91 4.72 25.51 -9.61
N TYR A 92 3.92 26.57 -9.48
CA TYR A 92 4.02 27.49 -8.36
C TYR A 92 3.81 26.81 -6.99
N LEU A 93 2.85 25.87 -6.90
CA LEU A 93 2.60 25.14 -5.66
C LEU A 93 3.80 24.26 -5.30
N LEU A 94 4.39 23.56 -6.27
CA LEU A 94 5.57 22.70 -6.06
C LEU A 94 6.82 23.47 -5.59
N GLU A 95 6.91 24.78 -5.83
CA GLU A 95 7.98 25.63 -5.30
C GLU A 95 7.84 25.94 -3.80
N GLN A 96 6.68 25.67 -3.20
CA GLN A 96 6.44 25.94 -1.78
C GLN A 96 6.78 24.72 -0.92
N ALA A 97 7.49 24.94 0.19
CA ALA A 97 7.90 23.86 1.09
C ALA A 97 6.74 22.96 1.54
N GLN A 98 5.58 23.52 1.87
CA GLN A 98 4.41 22.75 2.31
C GLN A 98 3.78 21.83 1.23
N PHE A 99 4.26 21.88 -0.02
CA PHE A 99 3.83 21.01 -1.12
C PHE A 99 4.94 20.07 -1.59
N ASP A 100 5.99 19.89 -0.78
CA ASP A 100 6.89 18.77 -1.01
C ASP A 100 6.13 17.42 -0.90
N LEU A 101 6.64 16.38 -1.56
CA LEU A 101 5.95 15.08 -1.64
C LEU A 101 5.74 14.45 -0.27
N GLU A 102 6.68 14.61 0.66
CA GLU A 102 6.62 14.04 2.00
C GLU A 102 5.53 14.75 2.82
N SER A 103 5.57 16.09 2.89
CA SER A 103 4.57 16.91 3.58
C SER A 103 3.16 16.67 3.04
N ALA A 104 3.01 16.63 1.72
CA ALA A 104 1.72 16.34 1.09
C ALA A 104 1.25 14.91 1.40
N SER A 105 2.15 13.93 1.38
CA SER A 105 1.82 12.54 1.70
C SER A 105 1.40 12.36 3.15
N ILE A 106 2.03 13.06 4.09
CA ILE A 106 1.63 13.08 5.51
C ILE A 106 0.19 13.59 5.64
N VAL A 107 -0.12 14.73 5.01
CA VAL A 107 -1.46 15.33 5.06
C VAL A 107 -2.50 14.42 4.41
N ILE A 108 -2.22 13.90 3.21
CA ILE A 108 -3.16 13.03 2.48
C ILE A 108 -3.42 11.76 3.28
N THR A 109 -2.37 11.10 3.78
CA THR A 109 -2.49 9.87 4.59
C THR A 109 -3.33 10.13 5.83
N ARG A 110 -3.00 11.18 6.59
CA ARG A 110 -3.75 11.54 7.80
C ARG A 110 -5.22 11.82 7.50
N THR A 111 -5.50 12.53 6.42
CA THR A 111 -6.87 12.84 6.00
C THR A 111 -7.63 11.56 5.65
N CYS A 112 -7.04 10.68 4.83
CA CYS A 112 -7.66 9.41 4.45
C CYS A 112 -7.93 8.52 5.66
N LEU A 113 -6.96 8.38 6.58
CA LEU A 113 -7.10 7.53 7.76
C LEU A 113 -8.11 8.10 8.78
N THR A 114 -8.11 9.42 8.98
CA THR A 114 -9.11 10.09 9.85
C THR A 114 -10.51 9.90 9.28
N TYR A 115 -10.66 10.16 7.98
CA TYR A 115 -11.91 9.97 7.27
C TYR A 115 -12.42 8.53 7.39
N LEU A 116 -11.58 7.53 7.08
CA LEU A 116 -11.93 6.11 7.17
C LEU A 116 -12.22 5.67 8.61
N GLY A 117 -11.61 6.30 9.61
CA GLY A 117 -11.84 6.02 11.03
C GLY A 117 -13.22 6.45 11.51
N ASP A 118 -13.76 7.55 10.99
CA ASP A 118 -15.02 8.13 11.45
C ASP A 118 -16.26 7.59 10.72
N ILE A 119 -16.09 7.01 9.53
CA ILE A 119 -17.20 6.47 8.74
C ILE A 119 -17.69 5.10 9.28
N ASN A 120 -18.30 5.08 10.47
CA ASN A 120 -18.84 3.85 11.06
C ASN A 120 -20.32 3.65 10.69
N ASN A 121 -20.59 3.12 9.51
CA ASN A 121 -21.95 2.79 9.05
C ASN A 121 -22.01 1.44 8.31
N ASN A 122 -23.22 0.92 8.09
CA ASN A 122 -23.43 -0.30 7.31
C ASN A 122 -22.81 -0.16 5.91
N CYS A 123 -21.90 -1.06 5.54
CA CYS A 123 -21.11 -0.98 4.31
C CYS A 123 -21.93 -0.81 3.02
N SER A 124 -23.18 -1.27 2.98
CA SER A 124 -24.07 -1.16 1.82
C SER A 124 -24.40 0.28 1.43
N THR A 125 -24.39 1.23 2.37
CA THR A 125 -24.69 2.64 2.08
C THR A 125 -23.44 3.51 2.02
N ILE A 126 -22.27 2.98 2.39
CA ILE A 126 -21.04 3.79 2.43
C ILE A 126 -20.70 4.35 1.06
N ARG A 127 -20.88 3.56 0.01
CA ARG A 127 -20.55 3.99 -1.36
C ARG A 127 -21.44 5.13 -1.87
N SER A 128 -22.70 5.21 -1.42
CA SER A 128 -23.59 6.32 -1.78
C SER A 128 -23.39 7.53 -0.88
N ASP A 129 -23.17 7.28 0.41
CA ASP A 129 -23.23 8.31 1.43
C ASP A 129 -21.87 8.99 1.64
N PHE A 130 -20.77 8.35 1.23
CA PHE A 130 -19.38 8.75 1.50
C PHE A 130 -18.49 8.64 0.23
N PRO A 131 -18.62 9.56 -0.74
CA PRO A 131 -17.89 9.56 -2.01
C PRO A 131 -16.37 9.32 -1.93
N MET A 132 -15.68 9.85 -0.92
CA MET A 132 -14.24 9.75 -0.70
C MET A 132 -13.81 8.40 -0.15
N ALA A 133 -14.73 7.57 0.37
CA ALA A 133 -14.39 6.31 1.03
C ALA A 133 -13.59 5.38 0.12
N ARG A 134 -13.99 5.25 -1.15
CA ARG A 134 -13.26 4.41 -2.11
C ARG A 134 -11.88 4.98 -2.43
N TYR A 135 -11.79 6.28 -2.70
CA TYR A 135 -10.50 6.93 -2.97
C TYR A 135 -9.53 6.76 -1.81
N ALA A 136 -10.00 7.05 -0.59
CA ALA A 136 -9.21 6.93 0.63
C ALA A 136 -8.74 5.49 0.81
N ALA A 137 -9.65 4.51 0.73
CA ALA A 137 -9.35 3.10 0.92
C ALA A 137 -8.35 2.53 -0.11
N GLU A 138 -8.40 3.01 -1.35
CA GLU A 138 -7.56 2.54 -2.46
C GLU A 138 -6.14 3.10 -2.40
N TYR A 139 -5.97 4.39 -2.07
CA TYR A 139 -4.68 5.07 -2.25
C TYR A 139 -3.95 5.43 -0.96
N TRP A 140 -4.57 5.35 0.22
CA TRP A 140 -3.91 5.80 1.46
C TRP A 140 -2.57 5.10 1.73
N THR A 141 -2.46 3.81 1.42
CA THR A 141 -1.21 3.04 1.63
C THR A 141 -0.06 3.58 0.79
N GLU A 142 -0.30 3.98 -0.46
CA GLU A 142 0.73 4.54 -1.33
C GLU A 142 1.29 5.86 -0.79
N TYR A 143 0.44 6.72 -0.24
CA TYR A 143 0.88 7.96 0.40
C TYR A 143 1.56 7.67 1.73
N ALA A 144 1.05 6.69 2.49
CA ALA A 144 1.64 6.31 3.77
C ALA A 144 3.09 5.86 3.61
N VAL A 145 3.42 5.08 2.57
CA VAL A 145 4.82 4.70 2.25
C VAL A 145 5.75 5.91 2.16
N SER A 146 5.29 7.00 1.53
CA SER A 146 6.08 8.24 1.40
C SER A 146 6.09 9.09 2.67
N ALA A 147 5.25 8.76 3.65
CA ALA A 147 5.03 9.50 4.89
C ALA A 147 5.51 8.76 6.15
N GLU A 148 5.96 7.50 6.05
CA GLU A 148 6.47 6.70 7.18
C GLU A 148 7.79 7.24 7.78
N THR A 149 8.38 8.30 7.19
CA THR A 149 9.44 9.09 7.84
C THR A 149 8.95 9.78 9.11
N SER A 150 7.65 10.01 9.22
CA SER A 150 7.00 10.61 10.38
C SER A 150 6.47 9.54 11.35
N GLU A 151 7.02 9.52 12.56
CA GLU A 151 6.59 8.61 13.64
C GLU A 151 5.08 8.76 13.95
N GLU A 152 4.52 9.96 13.81
CA GLU A 152 3.08 10.19 14.00
C GLU A 152 2.25 9.42 12.97
N ILE A 153 2.68 9.38 11.70
CA ILE A 153 1.95 8.68 10.64
C ILE A 153 2.06 7.16 10.80
N VAL A 154 3.23 6.66 11.20
CA VAL A 154 3.40 5.24 11.53
C VAL A 154 2.44 4.85 12.65
N LEU A 155 2.38 5.63 13.74
CA LEU A 155 1.48 5.38 14.86
C LEU A 155 -0.01 5.40 14.44
N ILE A 156 -0.44 6.40 13.68
CA ILE A 156 -1.83 6.48 13.18
C ILE A 156 -2.15 5.26 12.29
N THR A 157 -1.23 4.88 11.41
CA THR A 157 -1.37 3.73 10.52
C THR A 157 -1.50 2.42 11.28
N VAL A 158 -0.61 2.18 12.26
CA VAL A 158 -0.65 0.98 13.10
C VAL A 158 -1.93 0.93 13.91
N ASN A 159 -2.37 2.05 14.51
CA ASN A 159 -3.62 2.12 15.26
C ASN A 159 -4.84 1.83 14.36
N PHE A 160 -4.86 2.39 13.15
CA PHE A 160 -5.91 2.13 12.16
C PHE A 160 -5.98 0.67 11.74
N LEU A 161 -4.83 0.02 11.53
CA LEU A 161 -4.78 -1.41 11.20
C LEU A 161 -5.19 -2.29 12.39
N LYS A 162 -4.89 -1.88 13.62
CA LYS A 162 -5.20 -2.64 14.83
C LYS A 162 -6.68 -2.60 15.18
N ASP A 163 -7.32 -1.45 15.07
CA ASP A 163 -8.75 -1.35 15.36
C ASP A 163 -9.56 -2.25 14.41
N GLU A 164 -10.36 -3.13 15.02
CA GLU A 164 -11.09 -4.17 14.28
C GLU A 164 -12.14 -3.55 13.37
N THR A 165 -12.78 -2.46 13.82
CA THR A 165 -13.87 -1.84 13.05
C THR A 165 -13.35 -1.14 11.80
N THR A 166 -12.27 -0.36 11.95
CA THR A 166 -11.64 0.36 10.84
C THR A 166 -10.97 -0.60 9.86
N PHE A 167 -10.30 -1.65 10.37
CA PHE A 167 -9.66 -2.65 9.52
C PHE A 167 -10.68 -3.44 8.70
N GLN A 168 -11.75 -3.92 9.33
CA GLN A 168 -12.84 -4.62 8.63
C GLN A 168 -13.51 -3.71 7.60
N LEU A 169 -13.77 -2.46 7.98
CA LEU A 169 -14.38 -1.48 7.09
C LEU A 169 -13.51 -1.21 5.85
N TRP A 170 -12.22 -0.95 6.07
CA TRP A 170 -11.26 -0.74 4.99
C TRP A 170 -11.25 -1.92 4.03
N CYS A 171 -11.08 -3.13 4.55
CA CYS A 171 -11.08 -4.35 3.74
C CYS A 171 -12.43 -4.64 3.10
N HIS A 172 -13.54 -4.10 3.60
CA HIS A 172 -14.83 -4.22 2.94
C HIS A 172 -15.00 -3.23 1.78
N ILE A 173 -14.42 -2.02 1.90
CA ILE A 173 -14.45 -1.02 0.82
C ILE A 173 -13.50 -1.41 -0.30
N TYR A 174 -12.30 -1.90 0.05
CA TYR A 174 -11.23 -2.21 -0.88
C TYR A 174 -10.28 -3.27 -0.32
N GLN A 175 -10.03 -4.33 -1.11
CA GLN A 175 -8.95 -5.30 -0.86
C GLN A 175 -7.94 -5.20 -2.00
N THR A 176 -6.72 -4.82 -1.67
CA THR A 176 -5.64 -4.59 -2.65
C THR A 176 -5.25 -5.85 -3.43
N ASP A 177 -5.48 -7.03 -2.86
CA ASP A 177 -5.21 -8.33 -3.49
C ASP A 177 -6.40 -8.90 -4.29
N LEU A 178 -7.55 -8.20 -4.34
CA LEU A 178 -8.71 -8.60 -5.15
C LEU A 178 -8.95 -7.61 -6.29
N TRP A 179 -8.73 -8.08 -7.51
CA TRP A 179 -9.03 -7.33 -8.72
C TRP A 179 -10.53 -7.35 -9.01
N TRP A 180 -11.13 -6.16 -9.15
CA TRP A 180 -12.46 -5.93 -9.72
C TRP A 180 -13.67 -6.39 -8.89
N GLU A 181 -13.48 -6.80 -7.64
CA GLU A 181 -14.60 -7.05 -6.73
C GLU A 181 -15.15 -5.73 -6.17
N ASN A 182 -16.46 -5.51 -6.34
CA ASN A 182 -17.12 -4.33 -5.80
C ASN A 182 -17.36 -4.42 -4.29
N GLU A 183 -17.47 -5.63 -3.76
CA GLU A 183 -17.66 -5.94 -2.34
C GLU A 183 -16.76 -7.14 -2.00
N PRO A 184 -15.47 -6.90 -1.73
CA PRO A 184 -14.49 -7.97 -1.49
C PRO A 184 -14.76 -8.78 -0.21
N GLY A 185 -15.68 -8.33 0.65
CA GLY A 185 -16.08 -9.03 1.87
C GLY A 185 -15.09 -8.82 3.03
N PRO A 186 -15.10 -9.70 4.05
CA PRO A 186 -14.20 -9.58 5.20
C PRO A 186 -12.74 -9.81 4.79
N PRO A 187 -11.76 -9.28 5.56
CA PRO A 187 -10.35 -9.49 5.32
C PRO A 187 -10.02 -10.98 5.35
N ARG A 188 -9.19 -11.40 4.40
CA ARG A 188 -8.81 -12.81 4.20
C ARG A 188 -7.40 -13.13 4.69
N ALA A 189 -6.71 -12.13 5.25
CA ALA A 189 -5.33 -12.19 5.66
C ALA A 189 -5.09 -11.38 6.95
N SER A 190 -3.90 -11.54 7.52
CA SER A 190 -3.49 -10.81 8.72
C SER A 190 -3.27 -9.31 8.43
N ARG A 191 -3.28 -8.49 9.48
CA ARG A 191 -2.93 -7.06 9.38
C ARG A 191 -1.51 -6.86 8.84
N LEU A 192 -0.60 -7.72 9.28
CA LEU A 192 0.78 -7.76 8.79
C LEU A 192 0.83 -8.02 7.28
N TYR A 193 0.04 -8.96 6.77
CA TYR A 193 -0.06 -9.22 5.33
C TYR A 193 -0.40 -7.95 4.54
N TYR A 194 -1.43 -7.20 4.95
CA TYR A 194 -1.84 -6.00 4.24
C TYR A 194 -0.83 -4.85 4.38
N ALA A 195 -0.19 -4.69 5.53
CA ALA A 195 0.89 -3.72 5.71
C ALA A 195 2.07 -4.01 4.76
N CYS A 196 2.49 -5.27 4.72
CA CYS A 196 3.54 -5.77 3.85
C CYS A 196 3.18 -5.61 2.36
N LEU A 197 1.96 -5.96 1.96
CA LEU A 197 1.48 -5.83 0.58
C LEU A 197 1.39 -4.35 0.14
N GLY A 198 1.09 -3.45 1.07
CA GLY A 198 1.05 -2.00 0.87
C GLY A 198 2.40 -1.31 0.87
N GLY A 199 3.49 -2.01 1.23
CA GLY A 199 4.83 -1.43 1.29
C GLY A 199 5.14 -0.66 2.60
N LEU A 200 4.35 -0.86 3.65
CA LEU A 200 4.46 -0.13 4.92
C LEU A 200 5.53 -0.77 5.83
N SER A 201 6.81 -0.49 5.54
CA SER A 201 7.97 -1.07 6.23
C SER A 201 7.96 -0.80 7.73
N TRP A 202 7.65 0.42 8.15
CA TRP A 202 7.66 0.80 9.56
C TRP A 202 6.44 0.24 10.29
N ALA A 203 5.25 0.34 9.70
CA ALA A 203 4.07 -0.28 10.29
C ALA A 203 4.19 -1.81 10.41
N ALA A 204 4.80 -2.48 9.42
CA ALA A 204 5.07 -3.91 9.48
C ALA A 204 6.02 -4.25 10.64
N ARG A 205 7.10 -3.47 10.84
CA ARG A 205 8.04 -3.64 11.95
C ARG A 205 7.35 -3.51 13.30
N ASP A 206 6.51 -2.49 13.47
CA ASP A 206 5.77 -2.27 14.71
C ASP A 206 4.80 -3.42 14.99
N LEU A 207 4.02 -3.85 13.99
CA LEU A 207 3.11 -4.99 14.13
C LEU A 207 3.84 -6.29 14.54
N ILE A 208 5.02 -6.57 13.95
CA ILE A 208 5.84 -7.73 14.33
C ILE A 208 6.34 -7.59 15.77
N SER A 209 6.82 -6.40 16.16
CA SER A 209 7.29 -6.14 17.53
C SER A 209 6.19 -6.32 18.59
N GLU A 210 4.93 -6.10 18.21
CA GLU A 210 3.74 -6.33 19.03
C GLU A 210 3.24 -7.79 19.01
N GLY A 211 3.92 -8.68 18.28
CA GLY A 211 3.65 -10.12 18.26
C GLY A 211 2.78 -10.60 17.11
N ALA A 212 2.68 -9.85 16.00
CA ALA A 212 2.05 -10.36 14.78
C ALA A 212 2.75 -11.64 14.28
N ASP A 213 1.97 -12.65 13.92
CA ASP A 213 2.49 -13.88 13.35
C ASP A 213 3.02 -13.64 11.93
N VAL A 214 4.35 -13.66 11.80
CA VAL A 214 5.10 -13.46 10.54
C VAL A 214 4.73 -14.50 9.48
N ASN A 215 4.33 -15.71 9.90
CA ASN A 215 4.00 -16.82 9.02
C ASN A 215 2.48 -17.02 8.87
N ALA A 216 1.66 -16.08 9.33
CA ALA A 216 0.22 -16.16 9.18
C ALA A 216 -0.18 -16.34 7.70
N GLU A 217 -0.88 -17.44 7.43
CA GLU A 217 -1.40 -17.75 6.11
C GLU A 217 -2.69 -16.96 5.84
N GLY A 218 -2.84 -16.45 4.62
CA GLY A 218 -4.02 -15.71 4.19
C GLY A 218 -3.79 -14.85 2.95
N GLY A 219 -4.88 -14.32 2.41
CA GLY A 219 -4.88 -13.48 1.20
C GLY A 219 -4.63 -14.27 -0.08
N VAL A 220 -4.65 -13.57 -1.22
CA VAL A 220 -4.47 -14.21 -2.54
C VAL A 220 -3.04 -14.76 -2.72
N TYR A 221 -2.05 -14.00 -2.27
CA TYR A 221 -0.64 -14.41 -2.34
C TYR A 221 -0.23 -15.47 -1.32
N GLY A 222 -1.06 -15.81 -0.34
CA GLY A 222 -0.83 -16.91 0.61
C GLY A 222 -0.20 -16.51 1.95
N ASN A 223 0.79 -15.61 1.98
CA ASN A 223 1.30 -14.99 3.21
C ASN A 223 2.02 -13.66 2.93
N ALA A 224 2.48 -12.99 3.98
CA ALA A 224 3.12 -11.66 3.88
C ALA A 224 4.42 -11.68 3.06
N LEU A 225 5.22 -12.74 3.17
CA LEU A 225 6.48 -12.89 2.43
C LEU A 225 6.23 -13.10 0.94
N GLN A 226 5.23 -13.89 0.57
CA GLN A 226 4.85 -14.10 -0.83
C GLN A 226 4.29 -12.81 -1.46
N ALA A 227 3.44 -12.08 -0.72
CA ALA A 227 2.89 -10.81 -1.18
C ALA A 227 3.98 -9.76 -1.44
N THR A 228 4.91 -9.59 -0.50
CA THR A 228 6.04 -8.64 -0.64
C THR A 228 7.04 -9.05 -1.69
N SER A 229 7.26 -10.36 -1.85
CA SER A 229 8.12 -10.90 -2.92
C SER A 229 7.57 -10.63 -4.31
N SER A 230 6.25 -10.61 -4.48
CA SER A 230 5.59 -10.19 -5.74
C SER A 230 5.60 -8.67 -5.94
N ARG A 231 5.64 -7.87 -4.87
CA ARG A 231 5.73 -6.41 -4.96
C ARG A 231 7.15 -5.89 -5.21
N GLY A 232 8.17 -6.74 -5.10
CA GLY A 232 9.57 -6.33 -5.21
C GLY A 232 10.11 -5.51 -4.03
N ASN A 233 9.40 -5.51 -2.89
CA ASN A 233 9.74 -4.67 -1.73
C ASN A 233 10.89 -5.30 -0.92
N LEU A 234 12.13 -5.11 -1.38
CA LEU A 234 13.34 -5.73 -0.80
C LEU A 234 13.48 -5.49 0.71
N GLU A 235 13.22 -4.28 1.19
CA GLU A 235 13.33 -3.93 2.62
C GLU A 235 12.39 -4.78 3.49
N ILE A 236 11.13 -4.96 3.05
CA ILE A 236 10.15 -5.74 3.80
C ILE A 236 10.44 -7.23 3.69
N VAL A 237 10.89 -7.70 2.52
CA VAL A 237 11.34 -9.10 2.37
C VAL A 237 12.48 -9.39 3.35
N GLN A 238 13.48 -8.51 3.44
CA GLN A 238 14.58 -8.66 4.40
C GLN A 238 14.06 -8.66 5.85
N LEU A 239 13.20 -7.71 6.22
CA LEU A 239 12.58 -7.65 7.55
C LEU A 239 11.87 -8.96 7.90
N LEU A 240 11.02 -9.48 7.02
CA LEU A 240 10.27 -10.71 7.27
C LEU A 240 11.21 -11.92 7.42
N LEU A 241 12.25 -12.02 6.61
CA LEU A 241 13.23 -13.10 6.70
C LEU A 241 14.05 -13.04 8.00
N ASP A 242 14.46 -11.85 8.42
CA ASP A 242 15.18 -11.64 9.68
C ASP A 242 14.31 -12.03 10.90
N GLU A 243 13.00 -11.85 10.79
CA GLU A 243 12.00 -12.22 11.80
C GLU A 243 11.49 -13.67 11.64
N GLY A 244 12.16 -14.49 10.82
CA GLY A 244 11.91 -15.93 10.74
C GLY A 244 10.75 -16.35 9.82
N ALA A 245 10.43 -15.54 8.81
CA ALA A 245 9.49 -15.95 7.76
C ALA A 245 9.97 -17.21 7.03
N ASP A 246 9.06 -18.14 6.77
CA ASP A 246 9.33 -19.35 5.99
C ASP A 246 9.47 -19.01 4.50
N PHE A 247 10.71 -18.88 4.06
CA PHE A 247 11.07 -18.64 2.65
C PHE A 247 10.71 -19.80 1.71
N ASN A 248 10.36 -20.97 2.24
CA ASN A 248 9.85 -22.11 1.48
C ASN A 248 8.34 -22.32 1.67
N ALA A 249 7.63 -21.37 2.30
CA ALA A 249 6.19 -21.46 2.46
C ALA A 249 5.51 -21.76 1.11
N GLN A 250 4.63 -22.75 1.11
CA GLN A 250 3.91 -23.17 -0.09
C GLN A 250 2.46 -22.68 -0.05
N GLY A 251 1.91 -22.30 -1.19
CA GLY A 251 0.52 -21.88 -1.32
C GLY A 251 0.39 -20.59 -2.12
N GLY A 252 -0.77 -19.94 -2.00
CA GLY A 252 -1.05 -18.69 -2.70
C GLY A 252 -1.06 -18.80 -4.22
N GLU A 253 -1.20 -17.64 -4.88
CA GLU A 253 -1.26 -17.51 -6.34
C GLU A 253 0.00 -18.03 -7.05
N TYR A 254 1.18 -17.70 -6.54
CA TYR A 254 2.45 -18.00 -7.20
C TYR A 254 3.11 -19.30 -6.74
N GLY A 255 2.68 -19.88 -5.62
CA GLY A 255 3.16 -21.15 -5.10
C GLY A 255 4.17 -21.02 -3.96
N ASN A 256 5.15 -20.13 -4.05
CA ASN A 256 6.09 -19.79 -2.96
C ASN A 256 6.77 -18.43 -3.20
N PRO A 257 7.50 -17.86 -2.20
CA PRO A 257 8.12 -16.54 -2.33
C PRO A 257 9.07 -16.40 -3.52
N LEU A 258 9.91 -17.42 -3.77
CA LEU A 258 10.87 -17.40 -4.88
C LEU A 258 10.16 -17.43 -6.23
N GLN A 259 9.05 -18.17 -6.35
CA GLN A 259 8.22 -18.20 -7.56
C GLN A 259 7.52 -16.86 -7.78
N ALA A 260 7.02 -16.21 -6.72
CA ALA A 260 6.43 -14.87 -6.79
C ALA A 260 7.44 -13.84 -7.34
N ALA A 261 8.62 -13.74 -6.74
CA ALA A 261 9.67 -12.83 -7.20
C ALA A 261 10.17 -13.16 -8.61
N SER A 262 10.26 -14.45 -8.96
CA SER A 262 10.67 -14.90 -10.30
C SER A 262 9.66 -14.57 -11.39
N TYR A 263 8.36 -14.50 -11.05
CA TYR A 263 7.31 -14.14 -12.01
C TYR A 263 7.39 -12.65 -12.36
N GLU A 264 7.53 -11.80 -11.33
CA GLU A 264 7.53 -10.33 -11.45
C GLU A 264 8.86 -9.78 -11.96
N GLY A 265 9.94 -10.53 -11.73
CA GLY A 265 11.23 -10.25 -12.34
C GLY A 265 12.24 -9.56 -11.41
N ASP A 266 11.99 -9.57 -10.10
CA ASP A 266 12.78 -8.82 -9.12
C ASP A 266 14.07 -9.53 -8.74
N LEU A 267 15.15 -9.24 -9.49
CA LEU A 267 16.46 -9.87 -9.31
C LEU A 267 17.02 -9.75 -7.89
N GLU A 268 16.82 -8.62 -7.22
CA GLU A 268 17.33 -8.39 -5.87
C GLU A 268 16.63 -9.27 -4.83
N VAL A 269 15.29 -9.37 -4.91
CA VAL A 269 14.49 -10.25 -4.05
C VAL A 269 14.81 -11.72 -4.33
N ILE A 270 14.96 -12.10 -5.60
CA ILE A 270 15.36 -13.45 -5.98
C ILE A 270 16.73 -13.80 -5.37
N GLN A 271 17.71 -12.91 -5.49
CA GLN A 271 19.04 -13.13 -4.94
C GLN A 271 18.98 -13.27 -3.42
N LEU A 272 18.23 -12.39 -2.74
CA LEU A 272 18.05 -12.45 -1.28
C LEU A 272 17.42 -13.77 -0.82
N LEU A 273 16.37 -14.25 -1.48
CA LEU A 273 15.72 -15.52 -1.16
C LEU A 273 16.67 -16.71 -1.39
N LEU A 274 17.46 -16.68 -2.46
CA LEU A 274 18.46 -17.73 -2.75
C LEU A 274 19.60 -17.74 -1.72
N ASP A 275 20.04 -16.58 -1.25
CA ASP A 275 21.06 -16.46 -0.21
C ASP A 275 20.56 -16.99 1.14
N ASN A 276 19.25 -16.87 1.40
CA ASN A 276 18.57 -17.50 2.55
C ASN A 276 18.29 -19.00 2.37
N GLY A 277 18.64 -19.58 1.21
CA GLY A 277 18.57 -21.02 0.96
C GLY A 277 17.27 -21.50 0.33
N ALA A 278 16.48 -20.62 -0.29
CA ALA A 278 15.31 -21.01 -1.07
C ALA A 278 15.69 -22.03 -2.17
N ASP A 279 14.92 -23.11 -2.26
CA ASP A 279 15.20 -24.20 -3.20
C ASP A 279 14.73 -23.84 -4.62
N VAL A 280 15.65 -23.85 -5.59
CA VAL A 280 15.30 -23.74 -7.01
C VAL A 280 14.77 -25.09 -7.50
N ASN A 281 13.51 -25.12 -7.96
CA ASN A 281 12.91 -26.29 -8.57
C ASN A 281 12.48 -26.03 -10.02
N ALA A 282 12.01 -27.08 -10.71
CA ALA A 282 11.61 -26.99 -12.12
C ALA A 282 10.46 -26.01 -12.35
N GLN A 283 9.56 -25.86 -11.36
CA GLN A 283 8.44 -24.92 -11.43
C GLN A 283 8.92 -23.48 -11.32
N THR A 284 9.92 -23.18 -10.47
CA THR A 284 10.56 -21.85 -10.41
C THR A 284 11.17 -21.45 -11.76
N LEU A 285 11.88 -22.37 -12.43
CA LEU A 285 12.44 -22.12 -13.76
C LEU A 285 11.35 -21.88 -14.83
N GLN A 286 10.24 -22.63 -14.75
CA GLN A 286 9.10 -22.45 -15.65
C GLN A 286 8.44 -21.08 -15.45
N VAL A 287 8.25 -20.66 -14.20
CA VAL A 287 7.69 -19.36 -13.83
C VAL A 287 8.59 -18.22 -14.31
N ALA A 288 9.90 -18.29 -14.04
CA ALA A 288 10.88 -17.33 -14.55
C ALA A 288 10.89 -17.24 -16.09
N SER A 289 10.72 -18.37 -16.78
CA SER A 289 10.64 -18.40 -18.24
C SER A 289 9.37 -17.74 -18.77
N ARG A 290 8.26 -17.79 -18.03
CA ARG A 290 7.01 -17.08 -18.38
C ARG A 290 7.13 -15.57 -18.16
N GLY A 291 7.86 -15.13 -17.14
CA GLY A 291 8.17 -13.72 -16.92
C GLY A 291 9.05 -13.10 -18.02
N GLY A 292 9.68 -13.93 -18.85
CA GLY A 292 10.40 -13.47 -20.05
C GLY A 292 11.78 -12.88 -19.79
N ASN A 293 12.30 -12.97 -18.56
CA ASN A 293 13.61 -12.44 -18.20
C ASN A 293 14.70 -13.53 -18.24
N PRO A 294 15.58 -13.55 -19.27
CA PRO A 294 16.60 -14.58 -19.43
C PRO A 294 17.69 -14.50 -18.36
N GLU A 295 17.93 -13.33 -17.75
CA GLU A 295 18.93 -13.17 -16.69
C GLU A 295 18.51 -13.93 -15.42
N ILE A 296 17.22 -13.90 -15.08
CA ILE A 296 16.66 -14.65 -13.95
C ILE A 296 16.81 -16.15 -14.19
N VAL A 297 16.51 -16.62 -15.40
CA VAL A 297 16.67 -18.05 -15.75
C VAL A 297 18.14 -18.48 -15.61
N GLN A 298 19.08 -17.63 -16.03
CA GLN A 298 20.51 -17.90 -15.85
C GLN A 298 20.90 -17.92 -14.36
N LEU A 299 20.44 -16.95 -13.58
CA LEU A 299 20.69 -16.86 -12.14
C LEU A 299 20.18 -18.09 -11.38
N LEU A 300 18.94 -18.51 -11.66
CA LEU A 300 18.32 -19.67 -11.05
C LEU A 300 19.02 -20.97 -11.46
N ASN A 301 19.44 -21.10 -12.73
CA ASN A 301 20.20 -22.27 -13.20
C ASN A 301 21.56 -22.39 -12.49
N LEU A 302 22.28 -21.26 -12.34
CA LEU A 302 23.56 -21.23 -11.62
C LEU A 302 23.39 -21.63 -10.16
N ASN A 303 22.37 -21.10 -9.48
CA ASN A 303 22.11 -21.41 -8.07
C ASN A 303 21.55 -22.83 -7.87
N GLY A 304 20.70 -23.33 -8.77
CA GLY A 304 20.26 -24.72 -8.77
C GLY A 304 21.43 -25.71 -8.90
N ALA A 305 22.40 -25.43 -9.77
CA ALA A 305 23.62 -26.24 -9.92
C ALA A 305 24.50 -26.21 -8.65
N LYS A 306 24.66 -25.04 -8.01
CA LYS A 306 25.38 -24.89 -6.73
C LYS A 306 24.69 -25.65 -5.58
N MET A 307 23.37 -25.62 -5.51
CA MET A 307 22.60 -26.32 -4.47
C MET A 307 22.70 -27.84 -4.62
N MET A 308 22.65 -28.36 -5.85
CA MET A 308 22.87 -29.79 -6.11
C MET A 308 24.29 -30.26 -5.74
N SER A 309 25.32 -29.44 -5.95
CA SER A 309 26.69 -29.79 -5.54
C SER A 309 26.86 -29.76 -4.02
N ARG A 310 26.22 -28.81 -3.30
CA ARG A 310 26.16 -28.78 -1.82
C ARG A 310 25.38 -29.95 -1.21
N LYS A 311 24.23 -30.34 -1.77
CA LYS A 311 23.47 -31.53 -1.33
C LYS A 311 24.26 -32.83 -1.56
N ARG A 312 25.04 -32.92 -2.65
CA ARG A 312 25.94 -34.07 -2.90
C ARG A 312 27.12 -34.12 -1.91
N SER A 313 27.79 -33.00 -1.64
CA SER A 313 28.95 -32.96 -0.74
C SER A 313 28.58 -33.24 0.73
N SER A 314 27.43 -32.73 1.19
CA SER A 314 26.88 -33.07 2.51
C SER A 314 26.49 -34.54 2.64
N SER A 315 25.89 -35.12 1.59
CA SER A 315 25.55 -36.56 1.54
C SER A 315 26.78 -37.48 1.56
N THR A 316 27.89 -37.09 0.91
CA THR A 316 29.16 -37.83 1.00
C THR A 316 29.81 -37.73 2.39
N ASN A 317 29.77 -36.57 3.03
CA ASN A 317 30.30 -36.39 4.40
C ASN A 317 29.54 -37.23 5.45
N ILE A 318 28.22 -37.41 5.29
CA ILE A 318 27.42 -38.27 6.18
C ILE A 318 27.76 -39.76 5.97
N ARG A 319 28.01 -40.19 4.73
CA ARG A 319 28.43 -41.57 4.40
C ARG A 319 29.85 -41.90 4.84
N GLU A 320 30.76 -40.94 4.88
CA GLU A 320 32.12 -41.14 5.41
C GLU A 320 32.14 -41.19 6.95
N ARG A 321 31.33 -40.37 7.63
CA ARG A 321 31.20 -40.42 9.10
C ARG A 321 30.55 -41.70 9.65
N THR A 322 29.78 -42.42 8.84
CA THR A 322 29.18 -43.72 9.22
C THR A 322 30.12 -44.91 8.97
N LYS A 323 31.35 -44.67 8.48
CA LYS A 323 32.40 -45.70 8.33
C LYS A 323 33.61 -45.40 9.21
N LEU A 324 33.52 -45.68 10.51
CA LEU A 324 34.67 -45.89 11.41
C LEU A 324 34.33 -47.03 12.39
N PRO A 325 35.33 -47.80 12.87
CA PRO A 325 35.45 -49.21 12.59
C PRO A 325 34.84 -50.10 13.68
N ARG A 326 34.34 -51.28 13.28
CA ARG A 326 34.12 -52.37 14.22
C ARG A 326 35.49 -52.87 14.69
N LEU A 327 35.63 -52.94 16.02
CA LEU A 327 36.73 -53.53 16.80
C LEU A 327 37.18 -54.89 16.26
#